data_AF-W1WII4-F1
#
_entry.id   AF-W1WII4-F1
#
_cell.length_a   1.000
_cell.length_b   1.000
_cell.length_c   1.000
_cell.angle_alpha   90.00
_cell.angle_beta   90.00
_cell.angle_gamma   90.00
#
_symmetry.space_group_name_H-M   'P 1'
#
loop_
_entity.id
_entity.type
_entity.pdbx_description
1 polymer ?
#
loop_
_entity_poly.entity_id
_entity_poly.type
_entity_poly.pdbx_seq_one_letter_code
_entity_poly.pdbx_strand_id
1 'polypeptide(L)'
;MNRKVEKRLAWIANILSLLFLIFGILSIFVINNTSNQQQYNELMKQFSGNNQDMSSEMFLVSLIASLVILGFSTLLGFVGTMVIEGRKNLAASLLIAAAIVGLFTTNLIAMVLWMIAAIRLFAKKDKTDVNENATAQLRQNHSKGQSDWNHQQNQQQKDAWDPEQEINKQKKDDPYIY
;
A
#
# COMPACT_ATOMS: atom_id res chain seq x y z
N MET A 1 1.98 -4.69 -11.07
CA MET A 1 1.84 -3.93 -9.81
C MET A 1 2.98 -2.92 -9.67
N ASN A 2 2.74 -1.61 -9.83
CA ASN A 2 3.82 -0.59 -9.75
C ASN A 2 3.93 -0.02 -8.32
N ARG A 3 4.40 -0.82 -7.35
CA ARG A 3 4.64 -0.40 -5.95
C ARG A 3 6.08 0.07 -5.70
N LYS A 4 6.74 0.54 -6.76
CA LYS A 4 8.16 0.94 -6.73
C LYS A 4 8.42 2.09 -5.77
N VAL A 5 7.48 3.02 -5.63
CA VAL A 5 7.64 4.21 -4.78
C VAL A 5 7.57 3.83 -3.30
N GLU A 6 6.59 3.02 -2.91
CA GLU A 6 6.41 2.54 -1.54
C GLU A 6 7.59 1.67 -1.11
N LYS A 7 8.03 0.77 -1.98
CA LYS A 7 9.21 -0.07 -1.75
C LYS A 7 10.48 0.78 -1.57
N ARG A 8 10.70 1.78 -2.44
CA ARG A 8 11.85 2.70 -2.29
C ARG A 8 11.80 3.48 -0.98
N LEU A 9 10.65 4.00 -0.61
CA LEU A 9 10.49 4.78 0.61
C LEU A 9 10.73 3.93 1.86
N ALA A 10 10.22 2.70 1.88
CA ALA A 10 10.45 1.76 2.98
C ALA A 10 11.93 1.29 3.05
N TRP A 11 12.62 1.15 1.91
CA TRP A 11 14.07 0.91 1.90
C TRP A 11 14.87 2.11 2.42
N ILE A 12 14.50 3.35 2.05
CA ILE A 12 15.14 4.56 2.58
C ILE A 12 15.00 4.62 4.11
N ALA A 13 13.80 4.32 4.63
CA ALA A 13 13.56 4.23 6.08
C ALA A 13 14.47 3.20 6.75
N ASN A 14 14.59 2.00 6.15
CA ASN A 14 15.44 0.93 6.67
C ASN A 14 16.93 1.32 6.67
N ILE A 15 17.42 1.94 5.60
CA ILE A 15 18.81 2.43 5.52
C ILE A 15 19.07 3.47 6.59
N LEU A 16 18.15 4.42 6.78
CA LEU A 16 18.30 5.47 7.79
C LEU A 16 18.29 4.89 9.22
N SER A 17 17.38 3.95 9.48
CA SER A 17 17.32 3.21 10.74
C SER A 17 18.61 2.44 11.02
N LEU A 18 19.16 1.79 9.99
CA LEU A 18 20.42 1.06 10.08
C LEU A 18 21.60 1.99 10.36
N LEU A 19 21.63 3.19 9.75
CA LEU A 19 22.64 4.21 10.05
C LEU A 19 22.60 4.63 11.51
N PHE A 20 21.40 4.89 12.07
CA PHE A 20 21.24 5.20 13.49
C PHE A 20 21.74 4.06 14.39
N LEU A 21 21.46 2.81 14.01
CA LEU A 21 21.89 1.63 14.73
C LEU A 21 23.43 1.53 14.74
N ILE A 22 24.07 1.74 13.57
CA ILE A 22 25.53 1.76 13.46
C ILE A 22 26.14 2.86 14.34
N PHE A 23 25.59 4.08 14.30
CA PHE A 23 26.07 5.18 15.14
C PHE A 23 25.95 4.89 16.64
N GLY A 24 24.87 4.27 17.09
CA GLY A 24 24.73 3.90 18.49
C GLY A 24 25.66 2.77 18.91
N ILE A 25 25.91 1.77 18.05
CA ILE A 25 26.94 0.75 18.32
C ILE A 25 28.33 1.39 18.44
N LEU A 26 28.67 2.30 17.52
CA LEU A 26 29.95 3.05 17.58
C LEU A 26 30.05 3.87 18.87
N SER A 27 28.93 4.47 19.31
CA SER A 27 28.88 5.22 20.57
C SER A 27 29.21 4.34 21.77
N ILE A 28 28.67 3.12 21.83
CA ILE A 28 29.04 2.15 22.88
C ILE A 28 30.54 1.84 22.84
N PHE A 29 31.12 1.62 21.66
CA PHE A 29 32.55 1.34 21.53
C PHE A 29 33.40 2.50 22.03
N VAL A 30 33.02 3.75 21.72
CA VAL A 30 33.70 4.95 22.18
C VAL A 30 33.60 5.10 23.70
N ILE A 31 32.43 4.86 24.28
CA ILE A 31 32.18 4.96 25.73
C ILE A 31 32.95 3.87 26.49
N ASN A 32 32.95 2.63 26.01
CA ASN A 32 33.64 1.51 26.65
C ASN A 32 35.16 1.58 26.54
N ASN A 33 35.71 2.48 25.72
CA ASN A 33 37.15 2.64 25.62
C ASN A 33 37.69 3.37 26.85
N THR A 34 38.58 2.71 27.59
CA THR A 34 39.19 3.23 28.83
C THR A 34 39.93 4.55 28.66
N SER A 35 40.45 4.87 27.46
CA SER A 35 41.11 6.16 27.21
C SER A 35 40.15 7.34 27.24
N ASN A 36 38.85 7.12 27.00
CA ASN A 36 37.85 8.16 26.83
C ASN A 36 36.93 8.33 28.05
N GLN A 37 37.11 7.50 29.08
CA GLN A 37 36.25 7.46 30.27
C GLN A 37 36.21 8.79 31.03
N GLN A 38 37.35 9.48 31.17
CA GLN A 38 37.41 10.78 31.85
C GLN A 38 36.62 11.86 31.09
N GLN A 39 36.86 12.01 29.78
CA GLN A 39 36.11 12.93 28.93
C GLN A 39 34.61 12.62 28.93
N TYR A 40 34.24 11.35 28.86
CA TYR A 40 32.85 10.94 28.86
C TYR A 40 32.15 11.26 30.19
N ASN A 41 32.80 10.99 31.32
CA ASN A 41 32.26 11.32 32.64
C ASN A 41 32.13 12.84 32.84
N GLU A 42 33.04 13.64 32.30
CA GLU A 42 32.93 15.10 32.32
C GLU A 42 31.75 15.60 31.47
N LEU A 43 31.58 15.05 30.25
CA LEU A 43 30.42 15.34 29.42
C LEU A 43 29.12 14.94 30.13
N MET A 44 29.07 13.77 30.75
CA MET A 44 27.87 13.30 31.46
C MET A 44 27.51 14.20 32.64
N LYS A 45 28.51 14.71 33.38
CA LYS A 45 28.30 15.71 34.46
C LYS A 45 27.73 17.02 33.91
N GLN A 46 28.18 17.46 32.74
CA GLN A 46 27.62 18.66 32.09
C GLN A 46 26.17 18.43 31.62
N PHE A 47 25.84 17.25 31.09
CA PHE A 47 24.48 16.92 30.64
C PHE A 47 23.50 16.65 31.79
N SER A 48 23.97 16.10 32.91
CA SER A 48 23.13 15.75 34.07
C SER A 48 22.89 16.95 35.01
N GLY A 49 23.68 18.02 34.89
CA GLY A 49 23.65 19.14 35.82
C GLY A 49 24.00 18.71 37.26
N ASN A 50 23.64 19.52 38.26
CA ASN A 50 23.85 19.17 39.67
C ASN A 50 22.99 17.97 40.16
N ASN A 51 22.14 17.39 39.30
CA ASN A 51 21.35 16.21 39.62
C ASN A 51 22.20 14.96 39.37
N GLN A 52 22.81 14.44 40.45
CA GLN A 52 23.75 13.31 40.43
C GLN A 52 23.07 11.93 40.29
N ASP A 53 21.76 11.88 40.03
CA ASP A 53 21.00 10.63 40.12
C ASP A 53 21.22 9.67 38.93
N MET A 54 21.83 10.12 37.83
CA MET A 54 22.09 9.26 36.66
C MET A 54 23.58 8.92 36.55
N SER A 55 23.93 7.69 36.92
CA SER A 55 25.29 7.17 36.76
C SER A 55 25.61 6.87 35.30
N SER A 56 26.89 6.94 34.94
CA SER A 56 27.40 6.57 33.60
C SER A 56 27.00 5.14 33.19
N GLU A 57 26.94 4.23 34.17
CA GLU A 57 26.51 2.84 33.97
C GLU A 57 25.03 2.76 33.62
N MET A 58 24.18 3.52 34.32
CA MET A 58 22.74 3.56 34.09
C MET A 58 22.41 4.16 32.71
N PHE A 59 23.19 5.16 32.27
CA PHE A 59 23.12 5.66 30.89
C PHE A 59 23.53 4.60 29.86
N LEU A 60 24.61 3.87 30.11
CA LEU A 60 25.06 2.83 29.18
C LEU A 60 24.02 1.72 29.04
N VAL A 61 23.40 1.29 30.14
CA VAL A 61 22.30 0.33 30.13
C VAL A 61 21.10 0.86 29.33
N SER A 62 20.71 2.13 29.53
CA SER A 62 19.60 2.71 28.78
C SER A 62 19.90 2.86 27.30
N LEU A 63 21.15 3.18 26.93
CA LEU A 63 21.62 3.21 25.55
C LEU A 63 21.54 1.82 24.89
N ILE A 64 22.02 0.78 25.55
CA ILE A 64 21.94 -0.60 25.06
C ILE A 64 20.47 -1.02 24.90
N ALA A 65 19.62 -0.77 25.90
CA ALA A 65 18.20 -1.09 25.83
C ALA A 65 17.52 -0.38 24.65
N SER A 66 17.80 0.90 24.45
CA SER A 66 17.31 1.68 23.31
C SER A 66 17.78 1.10 21.97
N LEU A 67 19.03 0.65 21.87
CA LEU A 67 19.56 -0.01 20.67
C LEU A 67 18.92 -1.36 20.38
N VAL A 68 18.59 -2.16 21.40
CA VAL A 68 17.88 -3.43 21.22
C VAL A 68 16.47 -3.17 20.67
N ILE A 69 15.75 -2.19 21.24
CA ILE A 69 14.42 -1.78 20.77
C ILE A 69 14.50 -1.25 19.32
N LEU A 70 15.51 -0.42 19.02
CA LEU A 70 15.77 0.09 17.67
C LEU A 70 16.09 -1.05 16.68
N GLY A 71 16.89 -2.03 17.08
CA GLY A 71 17.21 -3.20 16.28
C GLY A 71 15.97 -4.02 15.96
N PHE A 72 15.11 -4.25 16.95
CA PHE A 72 13.83 -4.93 16.77
C PHE A 72 12.90 -4.14 15.82
N SER A 73 12.79 -2.83 16.01
CA SER A 73 12.04 -1.93 15.12
C SER A 73 12.53 -1.99 13.67
N THR A 74 13.86 -1.98 13.49
CA THR A 74 14.51 -2.03 12.17
C THR A 74 14.25 -3.37 11.49
N LEU A 75 14.27 -4.47 12.26
CA LEU A 75 13.95 -5.81 11.76
C LEU A 75 12.51 -5.89 11.25
N LEU A 76 11.55 -5.34 12.01
CA LEU A 76 10.14 -5.25 11.57
C LEU A 76 10.02 -4.44 10.28
N GLY A 77 10.70 -3.29 10.18
CA GLY A 77 10.75 -2.47 8.98
C GLY A 77 11.34 -3.22 7.78
N PHE A 78 12.40 -4.00 8.01
CA PHE A 78 13.06 -4.81 6.98
C PHE A 78 12.14 -5.91 6.44
N VAL A 79 11.55 -6.71 7.34
CA VAL A 79 10.61 -7.78 6.96
C VAL A 79 9.36 -7.18 6.31
N GLY A 80 8.84 -6.08 6.84
CA GLY A 80 7.72 -5.34 6.27
C GLY A 80 7.99 -4.93 4.81
N THR A 81 9.17 -4.36 4.55
CA THR A 81 9.60 -3.97 3.19
C THR A 81 9.75 -5.17 2.25
N MET A 82 10.29 -6.31 2.70
CA MET A 82 10.39 -7.52 1.87
C MET A 82 9.02 -8.07 1.46
N VAL A 83 8.04 -8.03 2.35
CA VAL A 83 6.72 -8.63 2.13
C VAL A 83 5.81 -7.76 1.23
N ILE A 84 6.21 -6.51 0.89
CA ILE A 84 5.43 -5.57 0.04
C ILE A 84 5.00 -6.17 -1.31
N GLU A 85 5.83 -7.03 -1.90
CA GLU A 85 5.58 -7.59 -3.24
C GLU A 85 4.53 -8.69 -3.25
N GLY A 86 4.38 -9.43 -2.14
CA GLY A 86 3.41 -10.53 -2.04
C GLY A 86 2.14 -10.14 -1.29
N ARG A 87 2.27 -9.55 -0.09
CA ARG A 87 1.17 -9.42 0.86
C ARG A 87 1.07 -8.00 1.41
N LYS A 88 0.31 -7.16 0.71
CA LYS A 88 0.22 -5.71 0.96
C LYS A 88 -0.26 -5.36 2.37
N ASN A 89 -1.30 -6.05 2.85
CA ASN A 89 -1.89 -5.77 4.16
C ASN A 89 -0.92 -6.16 5.28
N LEU A 90 -0.25 -7.31 5.15
CA LEU A 90 0.77 -7.73 6.11
C LEU A 90 1.96 -6.77 6.12
N ALA A 91 2.47 -6.40 4.95
CA ALA A 91 3.56 -5.44 4.84
C ALA A 91 3.22 -4.11 5.51
N ALA A 92 2.03 -3.56 5.25
CA ALA A 92 1.58 -2.31 5.86
C ALA A 92 1.44 -2.43 7.38
N SER A 93 0.87 -3.53 7.90
CA SER A 93 0.78 -3.79 9.34
C SER A 93 2.16 -3.91 10.00
N LEU A 94 3.13 -4.59 9.36
CA LEU A 94 4.50 -4.69 9.87
C LEU A 94 5.20 -3.32 9.91
N LEU A 95 5.00 -2.48 8.89
CA LEU A 95 5.56 -1.13 8.87
C LEU A 95 4.94 -0.22 9.93
N ILE A 96 3.64 -0.37 10.23
CA ILE A 96 3.00 0.33 11.35
C ILE A 96 3.57 -0.16 12.67
N ALA A 97 3.73 -1.48 12.85
CA ALA A 97 4.35 -2.02 14.06
C ALA A 97 5.78 -1.49 14.24
N ALA A 98 6.58 -1.45 13.16
CA ALA A 98 7.91 -0.83 13.16
C ALA A 98 7.84 0.65 13.56
N ALA A 99 6.89 1.43 13.03
CA ALA A 99 6.73 2.83 13.39
C ALA A 99 6.35 3.02 14.87
N ILE A 100 5.44 2.20 15.41
CA ILE A 100 5.03 2.26 16.82
C ILE A 100 6.20 1.93 17.76
N VAL A 101 6.94 0.87 17.46
CA VAL A 101 8.15 0.53 18.25
C VAL A 101 9.19 1.65 18.11
N GLY A 102 9.34 2.21 16.91
CA GLY A 102 10.25 3.32 16.62
C GLY A 102 9.97 4.58 17.44
N LEU A 103 8.74 4.81 17.92
CA LEU A 103 8.41 5.96 18.80
C LEU A 103 9.18 5.95 20.12
N PHE A 104 9.53 4.77 20.62
CA PHE A 104 10.28 4.61 21.86
C PHE A 104 11.79 4.82 21.66
N THR A 105 12.21 5.19 20.44
CA THR A 105 13.60 5.38 20.07
C THR A 105 13.78 6.75 19.41
N THR A 106 15.02 7.22 19.30
CA THR A 106 15.35 8.49 18.61
C THR A 106 15.20 8.42 17.08
N ASN A 107 14.73 7.29 16.54
CA ASN A 107 14.60 7.02 15.12
C ASN A 107 13.30 7.58 14.50
N LEU A 108 13.03 8.86 14.79
CA LEU A 108 11.77 9.52 14.43
C LEU A 108 11.59 9.64 12.91
N ILE A 109 12.68 9.85 12.17
CA ILE A 109 12.62 10.03 10.72
C ILE A 109 12.23 8.72 10.03
N ALA A 110 12.86 7.59 10.39
CA ALA A 110 12.47 6.30 9.83
C ALA A 110 11.05 5.90 10.25
N MET A 111 10.66 6.20 11.49
CA MET A 111 9.29 6.02 11.98
C MET A 111 8.26 6.73 11.08
N VAL A 112 8.48 8.01 10.76
CA VAL A 112 7.61 8.77 9.85
C VAL A 112 7.59 8.16 8.45
N LEU A 113 8.74 7.74 7.93
CA LEU A 113 8.81 7.11 6.61
C LEU A 113 8.08 5.76 6.57
N TRP A 114 8.23 4.90 7.57
CA TRP A 114 7.47 3.65 7.67
C TRP A 114 5.97 3.91 7.75
N MET A 115 5.55 4.94 8.50
CA MET A 115 4.15 5.36 8.57
C MET A 115 3.60 5.80 7.20
N ILE A 116 4.33 6.66 6.48
CA ILE A 116 3.94 7.12 5.13
C ILE A 116 3.86 5.94 4.15
N ALA A 117 4.82 5.02 4.20
CA ALA A 117 4.82 3.82 3.36
C ALA A 117 3.60 2.93 3.66
N ALA A 118 3.28 2.71 4.94
CA ALA A 118 2.13 1.91 5.35
C ALA A 118 0.80 2.53 4.90
N ILE A 119 0.61 3.84 5.10
CA ILE A 119 -0.58 4.56 4.66
C ILE A 119 -0.75 4.43 3.14
N ARG A 120 0.33 4.61 2.37
CA ARG A 120 0.28 4.44 0.92
C ARG A 120 -0.05 3.01 0.50
N LEU A 121 0.46 2.01 1.22
CA LEU A 121 0.13 0.61 0.94
C LEU A 121 -1.35 0.31 1.17
N PHE A 122 -1.97 0.90 2.20
CA PHE A 122 -3.41 0.77 2.44
C PHE A 122 -4.26 1.60 1.47
N ALA A 123 -3.87 2.84 1.17
CA ALA A 123 -4.64 3.74 0.32
C ALA A 123 -4.67 3.32 -1.15
N LYS A 124 -3.65 2.57 -1.62
CA LYS A 124 -3.56 2.15 -3.02
C LYS A 124 -4.49 0.98 -3.31
N LYS A 125 -5.63 1.29 -3.94
CA LYS A 125 -6.50 0.27 -4.56
C LYS A 125 -5.70 -0.53 -5.59
N ASP A 126 -5.88 -1.85 -5.59
CA ASP A 126 -5.25 -2.70 -6.59
C ASP A 126 -5.84 -2.34 -7.96
N LYS A 127 -4.96 -2.23 -8.96
CA LYS A 127 -5.37 -1.80 -10.31
C LYS A 127 -6.27 -2.80 -11.03
N THR A 128 -6.61 -3.92 -10.39
CA THR A 128 -7.42 -4.99 -10.95
C THR A 128 -8.90 -4.58 -11.06
N ASP A 129 -9.39 -3.67 -10.21
CA ASP A 129 -10.83 -3.35 -10.16
C ASP A 129 -11.29 -2.34 -11.22
N VAL A 130 -10.36 -1.74 -11.98
CA VAL A 130 -10.71 -0.76 -13.02
C VAL A 130 -10.95 -1.42 -14.37
N ASN A 131 -10.37 -2.60 -14.63
CA ASN A 131 -10.52 -3.22 -15.96
C ASN A 131 -11.78 -4.10 -16.07
N GLU A 132 -12.15 -4.87 -15.04
CA GLU A 132 -13.37 -5.68 -15.10
C GLU A 132 -14.65 -4.84 -15.11
N ASN A 133 -14.67 -3.72 -14.39
CA ASN A 133 -15.84 -2.82 -14.40
C ASN A 133 -15.90 -1.95 -15.66
N ALA A 134 -14.77 -1.55 -16.25
CA ALA A 134 -14.77 -0.82 -17.52
C ALA A 134 -15.18 -1.72 -18.69
N THR A 135 -14.75 -2.99 -18.73
CA THR A 135 -15.24 -3.93 -19.77
C THR A 135 -16.66 -4.42 -19.51
N ALA A 136 -17.09 -4.57 -18.25
CA ALA A 136 -18.48 -4.92 -17.93
C ALA A 136 -19.46 -3.76 -18.23
N GLN A 137 -19.07 -2.51 -17.97
CA GLN A 137 -19.89 -1.33 -18.30
C GLN A 137 -19.91 -1.05 -19.81
N LEU A 138 -18.83 -1.33 -20.55
CA LEU A 138 -18.83 -1.26 -22.02
C LEU A 138 -19.64 -2.41 -22.66
N ARG A 139 -19.61 -3.64 -22.11
CA ARG A 139 -20.48 -4.75 -22.57
C ARG A 139 -21.95 -4.51 -22.26
N GLN A 140 -22.30 -3.94 -21.10
CA GLN A 140 -23.69 -3.64 -20.78
C GLN A 140 -24.25 -2.46 -21.59
N ASN A 141 -23.43 -1.46 -21.93
CA ASN A 141 -23.88 -0.35 -22.78
C ASN A 141 -23.99 -0.71 -24.27
N HIS A 142 -23.21 -1.67 -24.77
CA HIS A 142 -23.40 -2.19 -26.14
C HIS A 142 -24.59 -3.15 -26.27
N SER A 143 -25.12 -3.69 -25.17
CA SER A 143 -26.25 -4.62 -25.20
C SER A 143 -27.62 -3.92 -25.08
N LYS A 144 -27.65 -2.63 -24.71
CA LYS A 144 -28.90 -1.84 -24.57
C LYS A 144 -29.17 -0.88 -25.73
N GLY A 145 -28.21 -0.67 -26.63
CA GLY A 145 -28.39 0.19 -27.81
C GLY A 145 -28.84 -0.54 -29.08
N GLN A 146 -28.87 -1.87 -29.08
CA GLN A 146 -29.12 -2.67 -30.29
C GLN A 146 -30.43 -3.46 -30.27
N SER A 147 -31.12 -3.53 -29.13
CA SER A 147 -32.45 -4.15 -29.01
C SER A 147 -33.60 -3.20 -29.38
N ASP A 148 -33.41 -1.88 -29.27
CA ASP A 148 -34.49 -0.91 -29.56
C ASP A 148 -34.60 -0.55 -31.06
N TRP A 149 -33.54 -0.73 -31.85
CA TRP A 149 -33.59 -0.50 -33.31
C TRP A 149 -34.32 -1.60 -34.09
N ASN A 150 -34.37 -2.83 -33.55
CA ASN A 150 -35.02 -3.96 -34.23
C ASN A 150 -36.54 -4.02 -33.98
N HIS A 151 -37.07 -3.34 -32.95
CA HIS A 151 -38.51 -3.30 -32.71
C HIS A 151 -39.23 -2.23 -33.53
N GLN A 152 -38.54 -1.17 -33.94
CA GLN A 152 -39.14 -0.10 -34.75
C GLN A 152 -39.10 -0.40 -36.26
N GLN A 153 -38.12 -1.16 -36.73
CA GLN A 153 -38.04 -1.55 -38.15
C GLN A 153 -39.02 -2.66 -38.53
N ASN A 154 -39.40 -3.53 -37.57
CA ASN A 154 -40.31 -4.65 -37.80
C ASN A 154 -41.80 -4.28 -37.74
N GLN A 155 -42.14 -3.05 -37.32
CA GLN A 155 -43.50 -2.52 -37.40
C GLN A 155 -43.75 -1.76 -38.70
N GLN A 156 -42.72 -1.16 -39.32
CA GLN A 156 -42.87 -0.45 -40.60
C GLN A 156 -42.86 -1.38 -41.82
N GLN A 157 -42.48 -2.66 -41.66
CA GLN A 157 -42.48 -3.65 -42.74
C GLN A 157 -43.78 -4.46 -42.85
N LYS A 158 -44.74 -4.27 -41.93
CA LYS A 158 -46.05 -4.95 -41.98
C LYS A 158 -47.07 -4.27 -42.87
N ASP A 159 -46.80 -3.05 -43.33
CA ASP A 159 -47.67 -2.29 -44.24
C ASP A 159 -47.11 -2.23 -45.68
N ALA A 160 -46.12 -3.06 -46.00
CA ALA A 160 -45.67 -3.21 -47.38
C ALA A 160 -46.70 -4.06 -48.15
N TRP A 161 -47.46 -3.41 -49.04
CA TRP A 161 -48.40 -4.07 -49.95
C TRP A 161 -47.69 -5.17 -50.75
N ASP A 162 -48.09 -6.42 -50.51
CA ASP A 162 -47.55 -7.63 -51.17
C ASP A 162 -48.63 -8.20 -52.11
N PRO A 163 -48.52 -7.95 -53.44
CA PRO A 163 -49.53 -8.37 -54.41
C PRO A 163 -49.71 -9.90 -54.48
N GLU A 164 -48.68 -10.69 -54.14
CA GLU A 164 -48.77 -12.15 -54.20
C GLU A 164 -49.63 -12.72 -53.07
N GLN A 165 -49.66 -12.07 -51.91
CA GLN A 165 -50.54 -12.48 -50.80
C GLN A 165 -52.01 -12.14 -51.06
N GLU A 166 -52.31 -11.03 -51.74
CA GLU A 166 -53.69 -10.67 -52.11
C GLU A 166 -54.26 -11.61 -53.17
N ILE A 167 -53.45 -11.97 -54.19
CA ILE A 167 -53.86 -12.92 -55.25
C ILE A 167 -54.14 -14.30 -54.66
N ASN A 168 -53.34 -14.76 -53.70
CA ASN A 168 -53.54 -16.06 -53.07
C ASN A 168 -54.75 -16.09 -52.11
N LYS A 169 -55.12 -14.96 -51.50
CA LYS A 169 -56.37 -14.86 -50.73
C LYS A 169 -57.60 -14.90 -51.65
N GLN A 170 -57.57 -14.19 -52.77
CA GLN A 170 -58.67 -14.20 -53.74
C GLN A 170 -58.90 -15.58 -54.35
N LYS A 171 -57.86 -16.38 -54.61
CA LYS A 171 -58.01 -17.77 -55.09
C LYS A 171 -58.63 -18.73 -54.07
N LYS A 172 -58.52 -18.43 -52.77
CA LYS A 172 -58.99 -19.32 -51.70
C LYS A 172 -60.48 -19.13 -51.40
N ASP A 173 -61.00 -17.94 -51.72
CA ASP A 173 -62.40 -17.55 -51.49
C ASP A 173 -63.24 -17.59 -52.79
N ASP A 174 -62.70 -18.12 -53.89
CA ASP A 174 -63.43 -18.28 -55.16
C ASP A 174 -64.14 -19.64 -55.22
N PRO A 175 -65.49 -19.69 -55.11
CA PRO A 175 -66.24 -20.94 -55.03
C PRO A 175 -66.42 -21.67 -56.37
N TYR A 176 -65.76 -21.23 -57.44
CA TYR A 176 -65.90 -21.79 -58.80
C TYR A 176 -64.63 -22.40 -59.40
N ILE A 177 -63.58 -22.60 -58.60
CA ILE A 177 -62.37 -23.33 -59.03
C ILE A 177 -62.54 -24.83 -58.71
N TYR A 178 -62.87 -25.64 -59.72
CA TYR A 178 -62.89 -27.10 -59.66
C TYR A 178 -61.58 -27.71 -60.18
#